data_AF-A0A5X3P068-F1
#
_entry.id   AF-A0A5X3P068-F1
#
_cell.length_a   1.000
_cell.length_b   1.000
_cell.length_c   1.000
_cell.angle_alpha   90.00
_cell.angle_beta   90.00
_cell.angle_gamma   90.00
#
_symmetry.space_group_name_H-M   'P 1'
#
loop_
_entity.id
_entity.type
_entity.pdbx_description
1 polymer ?
#
loop_
_entity_poly.entity_id
_entity_poly.type
_entity_poly.pdbx_seq_one_letter_code
_entity_poly.pdbx_strand_id
1 'polypeptide(L)'
;MTFTTTTETRAEHRIFAGNDPAYTATGVSGITAATPALTPLMLDDATGKLVAWDGQKAGTAVGVLTLPLEGTESVLTYWKSGTFATEALLWPESVDAVKKANAFSGSAISHAALP
;
A
#
# COMPACT_ATOMS: atom_id res chain seq x y z
N MET A 1 17.46 17.06 -42.82
CA MET A 1 16.58 16.89 -41.66
C MET A 1 17.10 15.70 -40.87
N THR A 2 17.53 15.93 -39.64
CA THR A 2 18.10 14.87 -38.79
C THR A 2 17.00 14.40 -37.87
N PHE A 3 16.65 13.12 -37.95
CA PHE A 3 15.67 12.52 -37.05
C PHE A 3 16.39 11.99 -35.82
N THR A 4 15.90 12.36 -34.64
CA THR A 4 16.38 11.82 -33.37
C THR A 4 15.34 10.83 -32.88
N THR A 5 15.74 9.57 -32.74
CA THR A 5 14.92 8.51 -32.16
C THR A 5 15.24 8.40 -30.69
N THR A 6 14.23 8.57 -29.84
CA THR A 6 14.32 8.32 -28.40
C THR A 6 13.59 7.02 -28.09
N THR A 7 14.31 6.06 -27.50
CA THR A 7 13.72 4.82 -26.98
C THR A 7 13.36 5.03 -25.52
N GLU A 8 12.07 4.97 -25.19
CA GLU A 8 11.57 5.03 -23.82
C GLU A 8 11.17 3.62 -23.38
N THR A 9 11.82 3.09 -22.34
CA THR A 9 11.44 1.83 -21.72
C THR A 9 10.57 2.14 -20.50
N ARG A 10 9.28 1.80 -20.56
CA ARG A 10 8.37 1.91 -19.40
C ARG A 10 8.28 0.55 -18.71
N ALA A 11 8.70 0.50 -17.45
CA ALA A 11 8.40 -0.64 -16.61
C ALA A 11 6.91 -0.56 -16.23
N GLU A 12 6.08 -1.38 -16.87
CA GLU A 12 4.68 -1.55 -16.47
C GLU A 12 4.62 -2.18 -15.09
N HIS A 13 4.66 -1.36 -14.04
CA HIS A 13 4.43 -1.83 -12.68
C HIS A 13 2.93 -2.03 -12.49
N ARG A 14 2.47 -3.24 -12.82
CA ARG A 14 1.09 -3.64 -12.60
C ARG A 14 0.81 -3.62 -11.09
N ILE A 15 -0.01 -2.66 -10.65
CA ILE A 15 -0.36 -2.48 -9.23
C ILE A 15 -1.37 -3.54 -8.77
N PHE A 16 -2.29 -3.94 -9.64
CA PHE A 16 -3.36 -4.88 -9.31
C PHE A 16 -3.12 -6.25 -9.93
N ALA A 17 -3.06 -7.28 -9.07
CA ALA A 17 -2.88 -8.68 -9.46
C ALA A 17 -4.21 -9.45 -9.56
N GLY A 18 -5.34 -8.82 -9.25
CA GLY A 18 -6.69 -9.38 -9.42
C GLY A 18 -7.63 -8.46 -10.20
N ASN A 19 -8.86 -8.92 -10.37
CA ASN A 19 -9.93 -8.23 -11.08
C ASN A 19 -11.08 -7.77 -10.16
N ASP A 20 -10.96 -8.00 -8.86
CA ASP A 20 -11.90 -7.48 -7.87
C ASP A 20 -11.77 -5.94 -7.79
N PRO A 21 -12.89 -5.21 -7.69
CA PRO A 21 -12.85 -3.76 -7.65
C PRO A 21 -12.04 -3.22 -6.46
N ALA A 22 -11.05 -2.38 -6.76
CA ALA A 22 -10.33 -1.62 -5.75
C ALA A 22 -11.11 -0.33 -5.44
N TYR A 23 -11.63 -0.23 -4.22
CA TYR A 23 -12.32 0.97 -3.74
C TYR A 23 -11.47 1.69 -2.71
N THR A 24 -11.65 3.02 -2.62
CA THR A 24 -10.98 3.85 -1.63
C THR A 24 -11.89 4.20 -0.45
N ALA A 25 -11.26 4.65 0.63
CA ALA A 25 -11.87 5.31 1.78
C ALA A 25 -10.93 6.42 2.26
N THR A 26 -11.45 7.28 3.14
CA THR A 26 -10.68 8.30 3.86
C THR A 26 -10.69 8.00 5.36
N GLY A 27 -9.62 8.37 6.06
CA GLY A 27 -9.49 8.16 7.49
C GLY A 27 -8.53 9.14 8.13
N VAL A 28 -8.58 9.26 9.46
CA VAL A 28 -7.72 10.17 10.22
C VAL A 28 -6.28 9.64 10.21
N SER A 29 -5.34 10.48 9.80
CA SER A 29 -3.92 10.15 9.69
C SER A 29 -3.20 10.35 11.03
N GLY A 30 -2.33 9.40 11.38
CA GLY A 30 -1.33 9.51 12.44
C GLY A 30 0.11 9.57 11.90
N ILE A 31 0.28 9.66 10.58
CA ILE A 31 1.59 9.69 9.92
C ILE A 31 2.24 11.07 10.12
N THR A 32 3.48 11.09 10.61
CA THR A 32 4.24 12.31 10.92
C THR A 32 5.52 12.46 10.10
N ALA A 33 5.72 11.61 9.08
CA ALA A 33 6.87 11.64 8.19
C ALA A 33 6.45 11.30 6.77
N ALA A 34 7.27 11.70 5.80
CA ALA A 34 7.04 11.42 4.39
C ALA A 34 6.83 9.92 4.16
N THR A 35 5.66 9.56 3.62
CA THR A 35 5.24 8.16 3.41
C THR A 35 4.74 7.99 1.98
N PRO A 36 5.37 7.13 1.17
CA PRO A 36 5.00 6.94 -0.23
C PRO A 36 3.65 6.22 -0.38
N ALA A 37 3.00 6.39 -1.54
CA ALA A 37 1.84 5.57 -1.90
C ALA A 37 2.23 4.07 -1.96
N LEU A 38 1.22 3.20 -1.86
CA LEU A 38 1.36 1.74 -1.82
C LEU A 38 1.99 1.18 -0.52
N THR A 39 2.10 2.01 0.53
CA THR A 39 2.44 1.56 1.88
C THR A 39 1.22 0.90 2.57
N PRO A 40 1.36 -0.32 3.12
CA PRO A 40 0.35 -0.91 4.00
C PRO A 40 0.13 -0.08 5.26
N LEU A 41 -1.13 0.08 5.67
CA LEU A 41 -1.54 0.89 6.82
C LEU A 41 -2.17 0.03 7.91
N MET A 42 -1.98 0.42 9.17
CA MET A 42 -2.65 -0.15 10.34
C MET A 42 -3.27 0.92 11.23
N LEU A 43 -4.12 0.52 12.16
CA LEU A 43 -4.59 1.41 13.22
C LEU A 43 -3.57 1.41 14.36
N ASP A 44 -3.23 2.60 14.85
CA ASP A 44 -2.52 2.77 16.11
C ASP A 44 -3.48 2.47 17.28
N ASP A 45 -3.11 1.53 18.16
CA ASP A 45 -4.00 1.07 19.24
C ASP A 45 -4.31 2.16 20.28
N ALA A 46 -3.41 3.13 20.46
CA ALA A 46 -3.58 4.19 21.46
C ALA A 46 -4.50 5.31 20.98
N THR A 47 -4.42 5.66 19.69
CA THR A 47 -5.10 6.85 19.12
C THR A 47 -6.21 6.50 18.14
N GLY A 48 -6.25 5.27 17.62
CA GLY A 48 -7.15 4.84 16.55
C GLY A 48 -6.87 5.47 15.19
N LYS A 49 -5.73 6.15 15.03
CA LYS A 49 -5.35 6.80 13.77
C LYS A 49 -4.68 5.80 12.82
N LEU A 50 -4.75 6.07 11.52
CA LEU A 50 -4.06 5.28 10.50
C LEU A 50 -2.57 5.66 10.45
N VAL A 51 -1.70 4.67 10.62
CA VAL A 51 -0.24 4.77 10.55
C VAL A 51 0.31 3.71 9.60
N ALA A 52 1.58 3.81 9.21
CA ALA A 52 2.24 2.75 8.45
C ALA A 52 2.25 1.44 9.26
N TRP A 53 1.94 0.31 8.60
CA TRP A 53 1.94 -1.00 9.25
C TRP A 53 3.36 -1.42 9.64
N ASP A 54 3.51 -1.90 10.87
CA ASP A 54 4.81 -2.22 11.48
C ASP A 54 5.33 -3.63 11.19
N GLY A 55 4.55 -4.46 10.50
CA GLY A 55 4.92 -5.84 10.17
C GLY A 55 4.86 -6.83 11.34
N GLN A 56 4.41 -6.42 12.53
CA GLN A 56 4.53 -7.26 13.74
C GLN A 56 3.45 -8.33 13.86
N LYS A 57 2.27 -8.11 13.27
CA LYS A 57 1.13 -9.05 13.36
C LYS A 57 0.44 -9.21 12.01
N ALA A 58 0.16 -10.46 11.62
CA ALA A 58 -0.74 -10.76 10.52
C ALA A 58 -2.15 -10.20 10.79
N GLY A 59 -2.85 -9.81 9.74
CA GLY A 59 -4.23 -9.31 9.80
C GLY A 59 -4.40 -7.93 10.42
N THR A 60 -3.33 -7.21 10.76
CA THR A 60 -3.43 -5.84 11.29
C THR A 60 -3.22 -4.76 10.23
N ALA A 61 -2.81 -5.11 9.01
CA ALA A 61 -2.85 -4.17 7.90
C ALA A 61 -4.30 -4.05 7.40
N VAL A 62 -4.86 -2.85 7.49
CA VAL A 62 -6.28 -2.56 7.21
C VAL A 62 -6.51 -1.79 5.91
N GLY A 63 -5.44 -1.30 5.28
CA GLY A 63 -5.51 -0.44 4.11
C GLY A 63 -4.18 -0.35 3.37
N VAL A 64 -4.22 0.19 2.16
CA VAL A 64 -3.01 0.55 1.39
C VAL A 64 -3.09 2.03 1.01
N LEU A 65 -2.07 2.82 1.33
CA LEU A 65 -2.05 4.25 1.08
C LEU A 65 -2.16 4.56 -0.44
N THR A 66 -3.08 5.45 -0.84
CA THR A 66 -3.31 5.74 -2.27
C THR A 66 -2.48 6.91 -2.79
N LEU A 67 -2.26 7.91 -1.94
CA LEU A 67 -1.55 9.15 -2.28
C LEU A 67 -0.36 9.30 -1.32
N PRO A 68 0.82 9.72 -1.80
CA PRO A 68 1.94 9.98 -0.91
C PRO A 68 1.58 11.09 0.08
N LEU A 69 2.15 11.01 1.27
CA LEU A 69 1.98 11.98 2.35
C LEU A 69 3.32 12.59 2.71
N GLU A 70 3.32 13.86 3.11
CA GLU A 70 4.50 14.53 3.67
C GLU A 70 4.61 14.36 5.20
N GLY A 71 3.53 13.90 5.85
CA GLY A 71 3.49 13.68 7.30
C GLY A 71 2.90 14.85 8.09
N THR A 72 2.13 15.71 7.42
CA THR A 72 1.44 16.86 8.04
C THR A 72 -0.08 16.80 7.88
N GLU A 73 -0.55 15.87 7.05
CA GLU A 73 -1.95 15.68 6.70
C GLU A 73 -2.72 15.09 7.87
N SER A 74 -3.88 15.67 8.19
CA SER A 74 -4.78 15.17 9.23
C SER A 74 -5.69 14.02 8.75
N VAL A 75 -5.83 13.86 7.43
CA VAL A 75 -6.65 12.85 6.77
C VAL A 75 -5.85 12.25 5.63
N LEU A 76 -5.97 10.94 5.45
CA LEU A 76 -5.37 10.21 4.34
C LEU A 76 -6.43 9.45 3.54
N THR A 77 -6.11 9.12 2.28
CA THR A 77 -6.94 8.27 1.42
C THR A 77 -6.24 6.92 1.24
N TYR A 78 -6.98 5.84 1.36
CA TYR A 78 -6.44 4.48 1.30
C TYR A 78 -7.38 3.55 0.53
N TRP A 79 -6.81 2.53 -0.10
CA TRP A 79 -7.54 1.41 -0.68
C TRP A 79 -8.07 0.54 0.44
N LYS A 80 -9.37 0.24 0.41
CA LYS A 80 -10.08 -0.64 1.37
C LYS A 80 -10.43 -2.01 0.80
N SER A 81 -10.23 -2.19 -0.51
CA SER A 81 -10.43 -3.47 -1.22
C SER A 81 -9.50 -3.54 -2.43
N GLY A 82 -9.41 -4.72 -3.04
CA GLY A 82 -8.60 -4.96 -4.23
C GLY A 82 -7.52 -6.00 -3.98
N THR A 83 -7.10 -6.69 -5.04
CA THR A 83 -5.93 -7.56 -5.03
C THR A 83 -4.71 -6.86 -5.64
N PHE A 84 -3.70 -6.62 -4.82
CA PHE A 84 -2.47 -5.91 -5.20
C PHE A 84 -1.35 -6.87 -5.64
N ALA A 85 -0.46 -6.40 -6.51
CA ALA A 85 0.81 -7.07 -6.78
C ALA A 85 1.72 -6.94 -5.56
N THR A 86 2.29 -8.05 -5.11
CA THR A 86 3.14 -8.08 -3.89
C THR A 86 4.37 -7.19 -4.05
N GLU A 87 4.89 -7.10 -5.26
CA GLU A 87 6.09 -6.35 -5.65
C GLU A 87 5.83 -4.84 -5.73
N ALA A 88 4.56 -4.43 -5.90
CA ALA A 88 4.18 -3.03 -5.96
C ALA A 88 4.00 -2.41 -4.56
N LEU A 89 3.72 -3.23 -3.54
CA LEU A 89 3.52 -2.76 -2.17
C LEU A 89 4.86 -2.49 -1.48
N LEU A 90 4.90 -1.39 -0.72
CA LEU A 90 6.08 -0.97 0.03
C LEU A 90 6.01 -1.53 1.45
N TRP A 91 6.55 -2.73 1.61
CA TRP A 91 6.56 -3.47 2.87
C TRP A 91 7.55 -2.89 3.89
N PRO A 92 7.25 -2.97 5.20
CA PRO A 92 8.24 -2.65 6.23
C PRO A 92 9.45 -3.58 6.13
N GLU A 93 10.63 -3.05 6.48
CA GLU A 93 11.89 -3.81 6.42
C GLU A 93 11.82 -5.06 7.31
N SER A 94 12.42 -6.15 6.84
CA SER A 94 12.57 -7.41 7.58
C SER A 94 11.25 -8.02 8.08
N VAL A 95 10.12 -7.71 7.44
CA VAL A 95 8.84 -8.35 7.76
C VAL A 95 8.93 -9.86 7.55
N ASP A 96 8.43 -10.63 8.53
CA ASP A 96 8.33 -12.08 8.43
C ASP A 96 7.45 -12.49 7.23
N ALA A 97 7.86 -13.53 6.50
CA ALA A 97 7.21 -13.94 5.27
C ALA A 97 5.75 -14.38 5.48
N VAL A 98 5.44 -15.06 6.60
CA VAL A 98 4.08 -15.52 6.92
C VAL A 98 3.21 -14.33 7.34
N LYS A 99 3.76 -13.40 8.13
CA LYS A 99 3.05 -12.16 8.50
C LYS A 99 2.77 -11.28 7.28
N LYS A 100 3.73 -11.16 6.36
CA LYS A 100 3.57 -10.46 5.09
C LYS A 100 2.45 -11.07 4.25
N ALA A 101 2.49 -12.39 4.01
CA ALA A 101 1.48 -13.09 3.20
C ALA A 101 0.07 -12.94 3.76
N ASN A 102 -0.07 -12.85 5.09
CA ASN A 102 -1.36 -12.72 5.76
C ASN A 102 -1.61 -11.31 6.30
N ALA A 103 -0.88 -10.28 5.83
CA ALA A 103 -0.93 -8.93 6.40
C ALA A 103 -2.36 -8.37 6.45
N PHE A 104 -3.14 -8.63 5.39
CA PHE A 104 -4.49 -8.11 5.20
C PHE A 104 -5.61 -9.10 5.54
N SER A 105 -5.30 -10.28 6.07
CA SER A 105 -6.29 -11.31 6.40
C SER A 105 -7.33 -10.79 7.38
N GLY A 106 -8.61 -10.80 6.98
CA GLY A 106 -9.73 -10.22 7.73
C GLY A 106 -10.26 -8.91 7.15
N SER A 107 -9.55 -8.32 6.18
CA SER A 107 -10.04 -7.19 5.37
C SER A 107 -10.53 -7.66 3.99
N ALA A 108 -10.98 -6.72 3.14
CA ALA A 108 -11.31 -6.98 1.73
C ALA A 108 -10.10 -6.78 0.79
N ILE A 109 -8.89 -6.68 1.33
CA ILE A 109 -7.65 -6.52 0.57
C ILE A 109 -6.90 -7.85 0.54
N SER A 110 -6.35 -8.17 -0.62
CA SER A 110 -5.42 -9.28 -0.82
C SER A 110 -4.20 -8.83 -1.63
N HIS A 111 -3.16 -9.65 -1.67
CA HIS A 111 -2.06 -9.48 -2.61
C HIS A 111 -1.57 -10.82 -3.14
N ALA A 112 -1.01 -10.81 -4.34
CA ALA A 112 -0.42 -11.97 -5.00
C ALA A 112 0.85 -11.57 -5.75
N ALA A 113 1.80 -12.49 -5.89
CA ALA A 113 2.94 -12.27 -6.78
C ALA A 113 2.44 -12.30 -8.23
N LEU A 114 2.96 -11.40 -9.06
CA LEU A 114 2.69 -11.46 -10.50
C LEU A 114 3.41 -12.68 -11.12
N PRO A 115 2.78 -13.36 -12.11
CA PRO A 115 3.39 -14.49 -12.80
C PRO A 115 4.58 -14.09 -13.68
#